data_AF-A0AA88U609-F1
#
_entry.id   AF-A0AA88U609-F1
#
_cell.length_a   1.000
_cell.length_b   1.000
_cell.length_c   1.000
_cell.angle_alpha   90.00
_cell.angle_beta   90.00
_cell.angle_gamma   90.00
#
_symmetry.space_group_name_H-M   'P 1'
#
loop_
_entity.id
_entity.type
_entity.pdbx_description
1 polymer ?
#
loop_
_entity_poly.entity_id
_entity_poly.type
_entity_poly.pdbx_seq_one_letter_code
_entity_poly.pdbx_strand_id
1 'polypeptide(L)' 'MAEHSKILIIGGTGYIGSFIVEASAKSGHPTFVLIRDSTLSNPSKSNTIQKFKNSGVTFLHVTHV' A
#
# COMPACT_ATOMS: atom_id res chain seq x y z
N MET A 1 23.41 1.95 11.28
CA MET A 1 22.01 1.50 11.21
C MET A 1 21.70 1.28 9.75
N ALA A 2 21.18 0.12 9.36
CA ALA A 2 20.82 -0.13 7.95
C ALA A 2 19.79 0.92 7.53
N GLU A 3 20.06 1.65 6.46
CA GLU A 3 19.12 2.63 5.92
C GLU A 3 17.89 1.91 5.36
N HIS A 4 16.71 2.28 5.85
CA HIS A 4 15.47 1.72 5.33
C HIS A 4 15.14 2.40 3.99
N SER A 5 15.25 1.64 2.90
CA SER A 5 14.89 2.13 1.56
C SER A 5 13.40 2.53 1.49
N LYS A 6 13.10 3.57 0.72
CA LYS A 6 11.72 3.95 0.38
C LYS A 6 11.21 3.00 -0.72
N ILE A 7 10.06 2.37 -0.49
CA ILE A 7 9.53 1.34 -1.38
C ILE A 7 8.17 1.78 -1.92
N LEU A 8 8.02 1.83 -3.24
CA LEU A 8 6.74 2.02 -3.91
C LEU A 8 6.23 0.69 -4.49
N ILE A 9 5.03 0.29 -4.11
CA ILE A 9 4.37 -0.93 -4.59
C ILE A 9 3.18 -0.56 -5.48
N ILE A 10 3.26 -0.97 -6.74
CA ILE A 10 2.17 -0.86 -7.71
C ILE A 10 1.43 -2.19 -7.77
N GLY A 11 0.09 -2.15 -7.71
CA GLY A 11 -0.71 -3.37 -7.60
C GLY A 11 -0.75 -3.93 -6.17
N GLY A 12 -0.42 -3.13 -5.16
CA GLY A 12 -0.42 -3.54 -3.74
C GLY A 12 -1.77 -4.00 -3.19
N THR A 13 -2.88 -3.78 -3.90
CA THR A 13 -4.21 -4.28 -3.52
C THR A 13 -4.60 -5.60 -4.19
N GLY A 14 -3.72 -6.19 -5.01
CA GLY A 14 -3.88 -7.53 -5.54
C GLY A 14 -3.53 -8.61 -4.50
N TYR A 15 -3.83 -9.88 -4.81
CA TYR A 15 -3.68 -11.00 -3.88
C TYR A 15 -2.27 -11.12 -3.28
N ILE A 16 -1.23 -11.13 -4.12
CA ILE A 16 0.17 -11.19 -3.66
C ILE A 16 0.64 -9.83 -3.15
N GLY A 17 0.24 -8.76 -3.84
CA GLY A 17 0.65 -7.39 -3.54
C GLY A 17 0.37 -7.01 -2.09
N SER A 18 -0.75 -7.47 -1.52
CA SER A 18 -1.09 -7.12 -0.14
C SER A 18 -0.14 -7.69 0.90
N PHE A 19 0.36 -8.90 0.69
CA PHE A 19 1.34 -9.49 1.59
C PHE A 19 2.70 -8.78 1.51
N ILE A 20 3.10 -8.36 0.30
CA ILE A 20 4.34 -7.61 0.08
C ILE A 20 4.26 -6.24 0.78
N VAL A 21 3.13 -5.55 0.69
CA VAL A 21 2.90 -4.26 1.38
C VAL A 21 3.04 -4.43 2.89
N GLU A 22 2.38 -5.43 3.46
CA GLU A 22 2.47 -5.68 4.90
C GLU A 22 3.88 -6.04 5.35
N ALA A 23 4.59 -6.89 4.58
CA ALA A 23 5.96 -7.27 4.90
C ALA A 23 6.90 -6.07 4.85
N SER A 24 6.82 -5.24 3.80
CA SER A 24 7.61 -4.01 3.65
C SER A 24 7.42 -3.08 4.84
N ALA A 25 6.16 -2.84 5.24
CA ALA A 25 5.83 -1.98 6.38
C ALA A 25 6.34 -2.57 7.71
N LYS A 26 6.14 -3.87 7.96
CA LYS A 26 6.61 -4.58 9.17
C LYS A 26 8.13 -4.62 9.27
N SER A 27 8.84 -4.63 8.14
CA SER A 27 10.31 -4.54 8.07
C SER A 27 10.85 -3.12 8.31
N GLY A 28 9.99 -2.14 8.58
CA GLY A 28 10.37 -0.76 8.89
C GLY A 28 10.67 0.10 7.67
N HIS A 29 10.39 -0.37 6.46
CA HIS A 29 10.57 0.43 5.25
C HIS A 29 9.44 1.45 5.10
N PRO A 30 9.74 2.74 4.85
CA PRO A 30 8.75 3.70 4.38
C PRO A 30 8.08 3.17 3.11
N THR A 31 6.83 2.73 3.26
CA THR A 31 6.11 1.97 2.23
C THR A 31 5.00 2.82 1.61
N PHE A 32 5.02 2.90 0.30
CA PHE A 32 4.06 3.64 -0.52
C PHE A 32 3.29 2.66 -1.39
N VAL A 33 1.97 2.84 -1.51
CA VAL A 33 1.13 2.03 -2.39
C VAL A 33 0.42 2.93 -3.37
N LEU A 34 0.59 2.63 -4.66
CA LEU A 34 -0.14 3.32 -5.72
C LEU A 34 -1.57 2.77 -5.81
N ILE A 35 -2.56 3.64 -5.67
CA ILE A 35 -3.98 3.30 -5.76
C ILE A 35 -4.69 4.13 -6.83
N ARG A 36 -5.72 3.53 -7.42
CA ARG A 36 -6.69 4.20 -8.29
C ARG A 36 -7.92 4.55 -7.47
N ASP A 37 -8.65 5.61 -7.80
CA ASP A 37 -9.84 6.00 -7.03
C ASP A 37 -10.91 4.91 -6.98
N SER A 38 -11.07 4.14 -8.07
CA SER A 38 -11.97 2.97 -8.12
C SER A 38 -11.62 1.85 -7.12
N THR A 39 -10.40 1.84 -6.58
CA THR A 39 -9.97 0.90 -5.54
C THR A 39 -10.48 1.31 -4.16
N LEU A 40 -10.67 2.61 -3.91
CA LEU A 40 -11.20 3.11 -2.64
C LEU A 40 -12.71 2.91 -2.52
N SER A 41 -13.43 2.97 -3.64
CA SER A 41 -14.87 2.74 -3.69
C SER A 41 -15.25 1.26 -3.71
N ASN A 42 -14.29 0.34 -3.80
CA ASN A 42 -14.57 -1.09 -3.87
C ASN A 42 -14.69 -1.72 -2.47
N PRO A 43 -15.89 -2.19 -2.07
CA PRO A 43 -16.11 -2.74 -0.72
C PRO A 43 -15.26 -3.98 -0.45
N SER A 44 -14.96 -4.81 -1.46
CA SER A 44 -14.11 -6.00 -1.30
C SER A 44 -12.66 -5.66 -0.95
N LYS A 45 -12.21 -4.43 -1.21
CA LYS A 45 -10.85 -3.96 -0.93
C LYS A 45 -10.75 -3.11 0.35
N SER A 46 -11.88 -2.73 0.94
CA SER A 46 -11.96 -1.86 2.12
C SER A 46 -11.12 -2.37 3.31
N ASN A 47 -11.19 -3.68 3.59
CA ASN A 47 -10.44 -4.30 4.68
C ASN A 47 -8.93 -4.22 4.46
N THR A 48 -8.46 -4.47 3.24
CA THR A 48 -7.04 -4.35 2.88
C THR A 48 -6.55 -2.91 3.02
N ILE A 49 -7.34 -1.94 2.59
CA ILE A 49 -7.01 -0.51 2.74
C ILE A 49 -6.92 -0.12 4.21
N GLN A 50 -7.84 -0.57 5.08
CA GLN A 50 -7.74 -0.34 6.52
C GLN A 50 -6.48 -0.96 7.12
N LYS A 51 -6.14 -2.20 6.78
CA LYS A 51 -4.91 -2.86 7.25
C LYS A 51 -3.66 -2.07 6.90
N PHE A 52 -3.59 -1.55 5.68
CA PHE A 52 -2.47 -0.73 5.23
C PHE A 52 -2.38 0.59 6.00
N LYS A 53 -3.52 1.27 6.23
CA LYS A 53 -3.56 2.48 7.08
C LYS A 53 -3.03 2.19 8.48
N ASN A 54 -3.48 1.10 9.10
CA ASN A 54 -3.05 0.70 10.45
C ASN A 54 -1.55 0.33 10.49
N SER A 55 -0.98 -0.07 9.35
CA SER A 55 0.45 -0.41 9.21
C SER A 55 1.32 0.78 8.83
N GLY A 56 0.78 2.01 8.79
CA GLY A 56 1.54 3.22 8.45
C GLY A 56 1.91 3.36 6.97
N VAL A 57 1.24 2.62 6.08
CA VAL A 57 1.47 2.70 4.64
C VAL A 57 0.92 4.01 4.09
N THR A 58 1.70 4.67 3.23
CA THR A 58 1.27 5.90 2.54
C THR A 58 0.64 5.58 1.19
N PHE A 59 -0.53 6.15 0.91
CA PHE A 59 -1.20 5.97 -0.38
C PHE A 59 -0.85 7.08 -1.35
N LEU A 60 -0.51 6.70 -2.58
CA LEU A 60 -0.33 7.63 -3.70
C LEU A 60 -1.47 7.43 -4.69
N HIS A 61 -2.09 8.52 -5.13
CA HIS A 61 -3.20 8.49 -6.07
C HIS A 61 -2.71 8.76 -7.49
N VAL A 62 -3.19 7.98 -8.46
CA VAL A 62 -3.07 8.32 -9.87
C VAL A 62 -4.33 9.05 -10.29
N THR A 63 -4.26 10.37 -10.36
CA THR A 63 -5.30 11.20 -10.97
C THR A 63 -5.04 11.27 -12.48
N HIS A 64 -6.05 11.02 -13.31
CA HIS A 64 -5.99 11.43 -14.70
C HIS A 64 -6.18 12.94 -14.75
N VAL A 65 -5.13 13.67 -15.13
CA VAL A 65 -5.22 15.06 -15.59
C VAL A 65 -5.69 15.12 -17.03
#